data_AF-A0A8H3X8E0-F1
#
_entry.id   AF-A0A8H3X8E0-F1
#
_cell.length_a   1.000
_cell.length_b   1.000
_cell.length_c   1.000
_cell.angle_alpha   90.00
_cell.angle_beta   90.00
_cell.angle_gamma   90.00
#
_symmetry.space_group_name_H-M   'P 1'
#
loop_
_entity.id
_entity.type
_entity.pdbx_description
1 polymer ?
#
loop_
_entity_poly.entity_id
_entity_poly.type
_entity_poly.pdbx_seq_one_letter_code
_entity_poly.pdbx_strand_id
1 'polypeptide(L)'
;MLAERYLTPRKPVGSMGPFLTSLFNFLQKEKTCVMIFINMAYCFLFLLGRLTLKFFFGQLRVIESQHMYDRLLNFLLFKVVFVGAILEPKWEELLIWTTWFTILGFLRIFSMLCRDRFEHLALTPNTPIQDHLRILSLLILILISDIFWFIMCISIFRSMLLLLTFECFTLFLDTVQTLVKYVIHLRDLSRTGVWESRGLLLYYTEFVTDTLILIATLGHYLHIMLLHGVSFTLIDAVLFLNMRSVFNNLRKKITAYCNYRQAISNMQTQYPNATDLELNDYNDDCAICRDSMVSAKKLPCGHMFHLSCLRSWLEQHSSCPTCRRQLLKGDSIKQNLIQMEVPFL
;
A
#
# COMPACT_ATOMS: atom_id res chain seq x y z
N MET A 1 -5.83 -22.03 79.47
CA MET A 1 -5.20 -22.66 78.28
C MET A 1 -6.15 -22.73 77.06
N LEU A 2 -6.99 -21.71 76.81
CA LEU A 2 -7.90 -21.69 75.63
C LEU A 2 -7.92 -20.34 74.87
N ALA A 3 -6.99 -19.43 75.17
CA ALA A 3 -6.95 -18.08 74.60
C ALA A 3 -5.79 -17.83 73.60
N GLU A 4 -5.10 -18.87 73.14
CA GLU A 4 -3.93 -18.75 72.24
C GLU A 4 -4.16 -19.24 70.80
N ARG A 5 -5.36 -19.75 70.46
CA ARG A 5 -5.63 -20.29 69.11
C ARG A 5 -6.03 -19.27 68.04
N TYR A 6 -6.13 -17.97 68.37
CA TYR A 6 -6.60 -16.94 67.42
C TYR A 6 -5.54 -15.94 66.94
N LEU A 7 -4.28 -16.08 67.34
CA LEU A 7 -3.19 -15.23 66.86
C LEU A 7 -2.30 -16.00 65.88
N THR A 8 -2.86 -16.39 64.74
CA THR A 8 -2.01 -16.61 63.56
C THR A 8 -1.66 -15.25 62.97
N PRO A 9 -0.37 -14.89 62.85
CA PRO A 9 -0.01 -13.63 62.21
C PRO A 9 -0.46 -13.70 60.75
N ARG A 10 -1.33 -12.75 60.34
CA ARG A 10 -1.59 -12.50 58.92
C ARG A 10 -0.24 -12.31 58.25
N LYS A 11 0.17 -13.29 57.43
CA LYS A 11 1.34 -13.14 56.56
C LYS A 11 1.18 -11.83 55.77
N PRO A 12 2.24 -11.01 55.68
CA PRO A 12 2.16 -9.76 54.94
C PRO A 12 1.72 -10.05 53.50
N VAL A 13 0.84 -9.21 52.99
CA VAL A 13 0.33 -9.22 51.61
C VAL A 13 1.53 -9.04 50.68
N GLY A 14 2.16 -10.17 50.36
CA GLY A 14 3.42 -10.23 49.63
C GLY A 14 3.17 -10.69 48.21
N SER A 15 3.32 -9.74 47.29
CA SER A 15 3.24 -9.81 45.83
C SER A 15 1.83 -9.69 45.21
N MET A 16 1.59 -8.53 44.60
CA MET A 16 0.44 -8.24 43.73
C MET A 16 0.39 -9.17 42.51
N GLY A 17 1.54 -9.72 42.09
CA GLY A 17 1.70 -10.63 40.95
C GLY A 17 0.77 -11.86 41.00
N PRO A 18 0.87 -12.76 41.98
CA PRO A 18 0.04 -13.97 42.05
C PRO A 18 -1.45 -13.68 42.21
N PHE A 19 -1.84 -12.57 42.84
CA PHE A 19 -3.25 -12.15 42.89
C PHE A 19 -3.74 -11.72 41.50
N LEU A 20 -2.96 -10.91 40.77
CA LEU A 20 -3.27 -10.51 39.40
C LEU A 20 -3.31 -11.70 38.44
N THR A 21 -2.40 -12.67 38.58
CA THR A 21 -2.40 -13.90 37.79
C THR A 21 -3.63 -14.76 38.09
N SER A 22 -4.00 -14.91 39.37
CA SER A 22 -5.21 -15.64 39.77
C SER A 22 -6.50 -14.96 39.29
N LEU A 23 -6.55 -13.63 39.33
CA LEU A 23 -7.66 -12.83 38.81
C LEU A 23 -7.75 -12.97 37.29
N PHE A 24 -6.63 -12.87 36.57
CA PHE A 24 -6.57 -13.05 35.12
C PHE A 24 -7.05 -14.45 34.70
N ASN A 25 -6.59 -15.49 35.39
CA ASN A 25 -7.02 -16.86 35.15
C ASN A 25 -8.52 -17.06 35.42
N PHE A 26 -9.07 -16.39 36.44
CA PHE A 26 -10.52 -16.41 36.71
C PHE A 26 -11.31 -15.69 35.61
N LEU A 27 -10.86 -14.49 35.20
CA LEU A 27 -11.50 -13.69 34.16
C LEU A 27 -11.46 -14.39 32.78
N GLN A 28 -10.40 -15.13 32.48
CA GLN A 28 -10.29 -15.90 31.24
C GLN A 28 -11.21 -17.12 31.22
N LYS A 29 -11.55 -17.68 32.39
CA LYS A 29 -12.41 -18.86 32.51
C LYS A 29 -13.89 -18.53 32.30
N GLU A 30 -14.32 -17.32 32.68
CA GLU A 30 -15.69 -16.84 32.52
C GLU A 30 -15.90 -16.18 31.16
N LYS A 31 -16.66 -16.86 30.26
CA LYS A 31 -16.92 -16.39 28.89
C LYS A 31 -17.57 -15.00 28.83
N THR A 32 -18.42 -14.69 29.82
CA THR A 32 -19.10 -13.39 29.92
C THR A 32 -18.12 -12.25 30.19
N CYS A 33 -17.14 -12.47 31.06
CA CYS A 33 -16.09 -11.50 31.36
C CYS A 33 -15.25 -11.22 30.11
N VAL A 34 -14.86 -12.26 29.37
CA VAL A 34 -14.11 -12.13 28.11
C VAL A 34 -14.89 -11.30 27.08
N MET A 35 -16.20 -11.53 26.92
CA MET A 35 -17.03 -10.73 25.99
C MET A 35 -17.11 -9.25 26.37
N ILE A 36 -17.17 -8.92 27.66
CA ILE A 36 -17.15 -7.52 28.13
C ILE A 36 -15.83 -6.84 27.79
N PHE A 37 -14.69 -7.52 28.00
CA PHE A 37 -13.38 -6.97 27.64
C PHE A 37 -13.21 -6.78 26.14
N ILE A 38 -13.71 -7.71 25.33
CA ILE A 38 -13.71 -7.58 23.87
C ILE A 38 -14.52 -6.35 23.44
N ASN A 39 -15.72 -6.17 24.00
CA ASN A 39 -16.54 -5.00 23.70
C ASN A 39 -15.83 -3.70 24.09
N MET A 40 -15.22 -3.65 25.28
CA MET A 40 -14.42 -2.51 25.74
C MET A 40 -13.26 -2.21 24.78
N ALA A 41 -12.54 -3.23 24.32
CA ALA A 41 -11.44 -3.09 23.38
C ALA A 41 -11.91 -2.51 22.03
N TYR A 42 -13.04 -2.98 21.48
CA TYR A 42 -13.61 -2.43 20.25
C TYR A 42 -14.10 -0.99 20.43
N CYS A 43 -14.70 -0.65 21.58
CA CYS A 43 -15.06 0.74 21.89
C CYS A 43 -13.82 1.65 21.93
N PHE A 44 -12.74 1.19 22.57
CA PHE A 44 -11.48 1.94 22.62
C PHE A 44 -10.88 2.10 21.23
N LEU A 45 -10.86 1.04 20.41
CA LEU A 45 -10.36 1.10 19.04
C LEU A 45 -11.17 2.08 18.17
N PHE A 46 -12.50 2.10 18.33
CA PHE A 46 -13.36 3.05 17.63
C PHE A 46 -13.07 4.50 18.05
N LEU A 47 -12.90 4.75 19.35
CA LEU A 47 -12.50 6.06 19.85
C LEU A 47 -11.13 6.48 19.33
N LEU A 48 -10.15 5.57 19.35
CA LEU A 48 -8.82 5.80 18.78
C LEU A 48 -8.92 6.15 17.29
N GLY A 49 -9.73 5.41 16.51
CA GLY A 49 -9.98 5.70 15.10
C GLY A 49 -10.63 7.06 14.86
N ARG A 50 -11.57 7.48 15.71
CA ARG A 50 -12.17 8.83 15.64
C ARG A 50 -11.15 9.92 15.96
N LEU A 51 -10.27 9.67 16.93
CA LEU A 51 -9.20 10.60 17.29
C LEU A 51 -8.17 10.74 16.17
N THR A 52 -7.72 9.63 15.57
CA THR A 52 -6.77 9.66 14.45
C THR A 52 -7.37 10.38 13.24
N LEU A 53 -8.64 10.13 12.90
CA LEU A 53 -9.35 10.85 11.85
C LEU A 53 -9.40 12.36 12.12
N LYS A 54 -9.81 12.77 13.32
CA LYS A 54 -9.93 14.19 13.68
C LYS A 54 -8.57 14.90 13.71
N PHE A 55 -7.53 14.26 14.23
CA PHE A 55 -6.22 14.87 14.41
C PHE A 55 -5.42 14.96 13.11
N PHE A 56 -5.38 13.89 12.31
CA PHE A 56 -4.55 13.83 11.11
C PHE A 56 -5.29 14.24 9.82
N PHE A 57 -6.58 13.94 9.70
CA PHE A 57 -7.36 14.17 8.47
C PHE A 57 -8.30 15.37 8.56
N GLY A 58 -8.70 15.78 9.76
CA GLY A 58 -9.67 16.85 9.96
C GLY A 58 -11.05 16.46 9.43
N GLN A 59 -11.44 17.03 8.27
CA GLN A 59 -12.70 16.72 7.60
C GLN A 59 -12.51 15.66 6.51
N LEU A 60 -13.12 14.49 6.70
CA LEU A 60 -13.07 13.39 5.73
C LEU A 60 -13.91 13.71 4.49
N ARG A 61 -13.38 13.44 3.30
CA ARG A 61 -14.12 13.67 2.04
C ARG A 61 -15.12 12.54 1.82
N VAL A 62 -16.17 12.81 1.05
CA VAL A 62 -17.20 11.80 0.72
C VAL A 62 -16.60 10.58 0.02
N ILE A 63 -15.72 10.81 -0.96
CA ILE A 63 -15.04 9.76 -1.73
C ILE A 63 -14.19 8.87 -0.80
N GLU A 64 -13.43 9.48 0.11
CA GLU A 64 -12.59 8.75 1.06
C GLU A 64 -13.41 7.96 2.06
N SER A 65 -14.50 8.55 2.55
CA SER A 65 -15.41 7.85 3.45
C SER A 65 -16.00 6.62 2.77
N GLN A 66 -16.44 6.76 1.51
CA GLN A 66 -16.98 5.66 0.73
C GLN A 66 -15.94 4.56 0.52
N HIS A 67 -14.74 4.91 0.03
CA HIS A 67 -13.64 3.96 -0.13
C HIS A 67 -13.28 3.25 1.17
N MET A 68 -13.26 3.97 2.30
CA MET A 68 -13.00 3.40 3.61
C MET A 68 -14.04 2.34 3.98
N TYR A 69 -15.34 2.64 3.80
CA TYR A 69 -16.42 1.68 4.09
C TYR A 69 -16.33 0.44 3.20
N ASP A 70 -16.16 0.61 1.89
CA ASP A 70 -16.09 -0.50 0.93
C ASP A 70 -14.88 -1.40 1.23
N ARG A 71 -13.71 -0.80 1.50
CA ARG A 71 -12.48 -1.53 1.85
C ARG A 71 -12.60 -2.25 3.19
N LEU A 72 -13.21 -1.63 4.19
CA LEU A 72 -13.43 -2.24 5.52
C LEU A 72 -14.37 -3.44 5.42
N LEU A 73 -15.50 -3.28 4.72
CA LEU A 73 -16.47 -4.35 4.54
C LEU A 73 -15.84 -5.53 3.78
N ASN A 74 -15.14 -5.26 2.68
CA ASN A 74 -14.43 -6.30 1.94
C ASN A 74 -13.38 -7.01 2.82
N PHE A 75 -12.57 -6.25 3.55
CA PHE A 75 -11.56 -6.83 4.46
C PHE A 75 -12.21 -7.74 5.51
N LEU A 76 -13.26 -7.28 6.19
CA LEU A 76 -13.96 -8.05 7.21
C LEU A 76 -14.59 -9.32 6.63
N LEU A 77 -15.26 -9.23 5.46
CA LEU A 77 -15.84 -10.40 4.80
C LEU A 77 -14.78 -11.46 4.51
N PHE A 78 -13.65 -11.08 3.91
CA PHE A 78 -12.57 -12.03 3.62
C PHE A 78 -11.99 -12.65 4.89
N LYS A 79 -11.79 -11.88 5.96
CA LYS A 79 -11.22 -12.40 7.21
C LYS A 79 -12.19 -13.26 8.01
N VAL A 80 -13.48 -12.94 8.01
CA VAL A 80 -14.51 -13.78 8.64
C VAL A 80 -14.64 -15.11 7.91
N VAL A 81 -14.69 -15.10 6.57
CA VAL A 81 -14.71 -16.33 5.77
C VAL A 81 -13.42 -17.13 5.99
N PHE A 82 -12.26 -16.47 6.02
CA PHE A 82 -10.98 -17.12 6.29
C PHE A 82 -10.95 -17.81 7.66
N VAL A 83 -11.30 -17.10 8.74
CA VAL A 83 -11.26 -17.64 10.10
C VAL A 83 -12.34 -18.70 10.31
N GLY A 84 -13.55 -18.46 9.82
CA GLY A 84 -14.70 -19.33 10.07
C GLY A 84 -14.74 -20.58 9.20
N ALA A 85 -14.38 -20.48 7.92
CA ALA A 85 -14.45 -21.60 6.98
C ALA A 85 -13.14 -22.38 6.88
N ILE A 86 -11.98 -21.73 7.00
CA ILE A 86 -10.69 -22.37 6.67
C ILE A 86 -9.95 -22.87 7.92
N LEU A 87 -9.99 -22.11 9.02
CA LEU A 87 -9.23 -22.43 10.23
C LEU A 87 -9.98 -23.30 11.24
N GLU A 88 -11.32 -23.33 11.18
CA GLU A 88 -12.21 -23.96 12.19
C GLU A 88 -11.66 -23.88 13.64
N PRO A 89 -11.31 -22.67 14.13
CA PRO A 89 -10.51 -22.55 15.34
C PRO A 89 -11.31 -22.85 16.61
N LYS A 90 -10.60 -23.34 17.64
CA LYS A 90 -11.15 -23.37 19.01
C LYS A 90 -11.42 -21.95 19.49
N TRP A 91 -12.29 -21.80 20.51
CA TRP A 91 -12.65 -20.49 21.07
C TRP A 91 -11.45 -19.62 21.47
N GLU A 92 -10.40 -20.21 22.03
CA GLU A 92 -9.19 -19.48 22.45
C GLU A 92 -8.38 -18.99 21.24
N GLU A 93 -8.21 -19.82 20.23
CA GLU A 93 -7.53 -19.46 18.98
C GLU A 93 -8.31 -18.41 18.22
N LEU A 94 -9.64 -18.51 18.19
CA LEU A 94 -10.53 -17.54 17.56
C LEU A 94 -10.28 -16.12 18.09
N LEU A 95 -10.10 -15.96 19.40
CA LEU A 95 -9.83 -14.66 20.02
C LEU A 95 -8.49 -14.07 19.61
N ILE A 96 -7.47 -14.92 19.45
CA ILE A 96 -6.14 -14.49 18.99
C ILE A 96 -6.23 -14.01 17.53
N TRP A 97 -6.90 -14.78 16.67
CA TRP A 97 -7.08 -14.43 15.26
C TRP A 97 -7.91 -13.16 15.08
N THR A 98 -9.02 -13.00 15.80
CA THR A 98 -9.86 -11.80 15.68
C THR A 98 -9.15 -10.56 16.18
N THR A 99 -8.41 -10.65 17.30
CA THR A 99 -7.59 -9.54 17.82
C THR A 99 -6.54 -9.14 16.79
N TRP A 100 -5.83 -10.11 16.23
CA TRP A 100 -4.82 -9.86 15.22
C TRP A 100 -5.36 -9.17 13.97
N PHE A 101 -6.41 -9.73 13.35
CA PHE A 101 -7.00 -9.15 12.14
C PHE A 101 -7.64 -7.79 12.40
N THR A 102 -8.11 -7.54 13.62
CA THR A 102 -8.62 -6.23 14.02
C THR A 102 -7.50 -5.19 14.04
N ILE A 103 -6.34 -5.51 14.63
CA ILE A 103 -5.20 -4.59 14.71
C ILE A 103 -4.62 -4.31 13.32
N LEU A 104 -4.34 -5.35 12.53
CA LEU A 104 -3.85 -5.17 11.17
C LEU A 104 -4.86 -4.47 10.26
N GLY A 105 -6.15 -4.81 10.39
CA GLY A 105 -7.22 -4.17 9.65
C GLY A 105 -7.28 -2.67 9.93
N PHE A 106 -7.17 -2.28 11.21
CA PHE A 106 -7.09 -0.87 11.61
C PHE A 106 -5.92 -0.16 10.92
N LEU A 107 -4.69 -0.69 11.05
CA LEU A 107 -3.51 -0.09 10.44
C LEU A 107 -3.62 -0.01 8.91
N ARG A 108 -4.16 -1.05 8.26
CA ARG A 108 -4.34 -1.12 6.81
C ARG A 108 -5.33 -0.08 6.28
N ILE A 109 -6.47 0.09 6.95
CA ILE A 109 -7.46 1.10 6.55
C ILE A 109 -6.86 2.50 6.64
N PHE A 110 -6.11 2.81 7.70
CA PHE A 110 -5.45 4.12 7.82
C PHE A 110 -4.31 4.31 6.81
N SER A 111 -3.52 3.27 6.50
CA SER A 111 -2.51 3.32 5.42
C SER A 111 -3.15 3.69 4.08
N MET A 112 -4.23 2.98 3.71
CA MET A 112 -4.94 3.22 2.46
C MET A 112 -5.59 4.61 2.43
N LEU A 113 -6.06 5.11 3.57
CA LEU A 113 -6.60 6.47 3.67
C LEU A 113 -5.50 7.55 3.52
N CYS A 114 -4.30 7.31 4.06
CA CYS A 114 -3.14 8.16 3.81
C CYS A 114 -2.79 8.21 2.31
N ARG A 115 -2.90 7.09 1.59
CA ARG A 115 -2.70 7.05 0.13
C ARG A 115 -3.71 7.92 -0.62
N ASP A 116 -5.00 7.74 -0.35
CA ASP A 116 -6.08 8.51 -1.00
C ASP A 116 -5.94 10.02 -0.73
N ARG A 117 -5.46 10.39 0.48
CA ARG A 117 -5.14 11.79 0.81
C ARG A 117 -3.91 12.30 0.08
N PHE A 118 -2.85 11.50 -0.01
CA PHE A 118 -1.66 11.86 -0.73
C PHE A 118 -1.97 12.16 -2.20
N GLU A 119 -2.75 11.30 -2.87
CA GLU A 119 -3.13 11.49 -4.27
C GLU A 119 -3.85 12.83 -4.48
N HIS A 120 -4.74 13.19 -3.56
CA HIS A 120 -5.40 14.49 -3.61
C HIS A 120 -4.48 15.68 -3.33
N LEU A 121 -3.63 15.57 -2.32
CA LEU A 121 -2.66 16.62 -1.99
C LEU A 121 -1.65 16.82 -3.13
N ALA A 122 -1.31 15.76 -3.85
CA ALA A 122 -0.43 15.82 -5.01
C ALA A 122 -1.06 16.51 -6.23
N LEU A 123 -2.39 16.49 -6.33
CA LEU A 123 -3.15 17.17 -7.39
C LEU A 123 -3.54 18.61 -7.03
N THR A 124 -3.55 18.96 -5.74
CA THR A 124 -4.01 20.26 -5.26
C THR A 124 -2.85 21.25 -5.20
N PRO A 125 -2.86 22.35 -5.99
CA PRO A 125 -1.81 23.36 -5.90
C PRO A 125 -1.92 24.15 -4.58
N ASN A 126 -0.77 24.56 -4.02
CA ASN A 126 -0.64 25.46 -2.86
C ASN A 126 -1.14 24.91 -1.50
N THR A 127 -0.92 23.63 -1.23
CA THR A 127 -1.20 23.04 0.08
C THR A 127 -0.17 23.46 1.14
N PRO A 128 -0.59 23.78 2.38
CA PRO A 128 0.34 24.16 3.43
C PRO A 128 1.18 22.96 3.89
N ILE A 129 2.44 23.21 4.28
CA ILE A 129 3.40 22.20 4.74
C ILE A 129 2.85 21.41 5.95
N GLN A 130 2.01 22.03 6.79
CA GLN A 130 1.43 21.40 7.97
C GLN A 130 0.55 20.19 7.61
N ASP A 131 -0.23 20.27 6.54
CA ASP A 131 -1.07 19.16 6.10
C ASP A 131 -0.24 18.00 5.57
N HIS A 132 0.88 18.32 4.91
CA HIS A 132 1.85 17.29 4.52
C HIS A 132 2.50 16.59 5.72
N LEU A 133 2.92 17.36 6.73
CA LEU A 133 3.54 16.81 7.94
C LEU A 133 2.59 15.95 8.75
N ARG A 134 1.29 16.30 8.83
CA ARG A 134 0.28 15.48 9.51
C ARG A 134 0.18 14.08 8.89
N ILE A 135 -0.04 13.99 7.59
CA ILE A 135 -0.17 12.69 6.91
C ILE A 135 1.14 11.89 6.96
N LEU A 136 2.29 12.55 6.77
CA LEU A 136 3.59 11.90 6.85
C LEU A 136 3.86 11.33 8.25
N SER A 137 3.54 12.07 9.31
CA SER A 137 3.71 11.61 10.69
C SER A 137 2.84 10.40 11.02
N LEU A 138 1.61 10.36 10.52
CA LEU A 138 0.74 9.18 10.66
C LEU A 138 1.29 7.98 9.91
N LEU A 139 1.81 8.17 8.69
CA LEU A 139 2.38 7.08 7.90
C LEU A 139 3.63 6.48 8.56
N ILE A 140 4.50 7.31 9.14
CA ILE A 140 5.65 6.86 9.92
C ILE A 140 5.20 6.09 11.17
N LEU A 141 4.18 6.58 11.89
CA LEU A 141 3.63 5.89 13.05
C LEU A 141 3.07 4.49 12.68
N ILE A 142 2.35 4.40 11.56
CA ILE A 142 1.83 3.13 11.04
C ILE A 142 3.00 2.19 10.70
N LEU A 143 4.04 2.68 10.01
CA LEU A 143 5.21 1.88 9.65
C LEU A 143 5.94 1.33 10.88
N ILE A 144 6.16 2.16 11.91
CA ILE A 144 6.78 1.72 13.17
C ILE A 144 5.91 0.66 13.86
N SER A 145 4.59 0.89 13.90
CA SER A 145 3.65 -0.08 14.49
C SER A 145 3.65 -1.40 13.72
N ASP A 146 3.70 -1.37 12.39
CA ASP A 146 3.71 -2.57 11.56
C ASP A 146 5.00 -3.38 11.74
N ILE A 147 6.18 -2.72 11.75
CA ILE A 147 7.46 -3.37 12.03
C ILE A 147 7.46 -4.01 13.43
N PHE A 148 6.90 -3.33 14.43
CA PHE A 148 6.73 -3.90 15.77
C PHE A 148 5.91 -5.18 15.73
N TRP A 149 4.73 -5.16 15.10
CA TRP A 149 3.87 -6.34 14.99
C TRP A 149 4.52 -7.47 14.20
N PHE A 150 5.25 -7.16 13.13
CA PHE A 150 6.00 -8.13 12.34
C PHE A 150 7.08 -8.85 13.18
N ILE A 151 7.85 -8.10 13.98
CA ILE A 151 8.86 -8.68 14.87
C ILE A 151 8.20 -9.53 15.96
N MET A 152 7.10 -9.03 16.56
CA MET A 152 6.35 -9.79 17.57
C MET A 152 5.79 -11.09 17.00
N CYS A 153 5.31 -11.13 15.75
CA CYS A 153 4.88 -12.37 15.09
C CYS A 153 5.98 -13.42 15.05
N ILE A 154 7.15 -13.01 14.55
CA ILE A 154 8.29 -13.92 14.36
C ILE A 154 8.79 -14.42 15.72
N SER A 155 8.79 -13.55 16.73
CA SER A 155 9.28 -13.89 18.06
C SER A 155 8.33 -14.81 18.84
N ILE A 156 7.01 -14.62 18.74
CA ILE A 156 6.06 -15.37 19.56
C ILE A 156 5.75 -16.75 18.94
N PHE A 157 5.76 -16.89 17.61
CA PHE A 157 5.18 -18.06 16.96
C PHE A 157 6.05 -18.65 15.84
N ARG A 158 6.55 -19.88 16.06
CA ARG A 158 7.58 -20.52 15.21
C ARG A 158 7.08 -21.35 14.02
N SER A 159 5.79 -21.75 13.97
CA SER A 159 5.32 -22.72 12.96
C SER A 159 4.01 -22.33 12.25
N MET A 160 2.89 -22.20 12.96
CA MET A 160 1.57 -22.02 12.33
C MET A 160 1.30 -20.57 11.86
N LEU A 161 2.00 -19.57 12.43
CA LEU A 161 1.76 -18.15 12.16
C LEU A 161 2.69 -17.53 11.11
N LEU A 162 3.40 -18.34 10.31
CA LEU A 162 4.03 -17.83 9.08
C LEU A 162 2.96 -17.26 8.12
N LEU A 163 1.73 -17.75 8.21
CA LEU A 163 0.59 -17.16 7.53
C LEU A 163 0.38 -15.67 7.89
N LEU A 164 0.62 -15.34 9.16
CA LEU A 164 0.42 -14.02 9.73
C LEU A 164 1.41 -13.00 9.20
N THR A 165 2.64 -13.45 8.96
CA THR A 165 3.74 -12.58 8.51
C THR A 165 3.50 -12.04 7.11
N PHE A 166 2.77 -12.76 6.25
CA PHE A 166 2.42 -12.28 4.90
C PHE A 166 1.53 -11.03 4.95
N GLU A 167 0.57 -10.96 5.87
CA GLU A 167 -0.33 -9.80 5.97
C GLU A 167 0.42 -8.56 6.44
N CYS A 168 1.27 -8.68 7.47
CA CYS A 168 2.20 -7.62 7.86
C CYS A 168 3.10 -7.20 6.70
N PHE A 169 3.70 -8.17 5.99
CA PHE A 169 4.61 -7.85 4.90
C PHE A 169 3.92 -7.09 3.75
N THR A 170 2.67 -7.43 3.43
CA THR A 170 1.92 -6.67 2.41
C THR A 170 1.55 -5.26 2.88
N LEU A 171 1.23 -5.07 4.17
CA LEU A 171 1.01 -3.75 4.76
C LEU A 171 2.31 -2.91 4.79
N PHE A 172 3.43 -3.52 5.14
CA PHE A 172 4.76 -2.91 5.06
C PHE A 172 5.05 -2.39 3.64
N LEU A 173 4.83 -3.22 2.61
CA LEU A 173 5.09 -2.81 1.23
C LEU A 173 4.19 -1.64 0.79
N ASP A 174 2.90 -1.65 1.16
CA ASP A 174 1.94 -0.59 0.85
C ASP A 174 2.29 0.75 1.56
N THR A 175 2.66 0.68 2.84
CA THR A 175 3.07 1.86 3.62
C THR A 175 4.41 2.43 3.10
N VAL A 176 5.37 1.59 2.73
CA VAL A 176 6.64 2.03 2.14
C VAL A 176 6.41 2.64 0.75
N GLN A 177 5.55 2.06 -0.08
CA GLN A 177 5.20 2.60 -1.39
C GLN A 177 4.68 4.03 -1.28
N THR A 178 3.70 4.24 -0.40
CA THR A 178 3.08 5.55 -0.19
C THR A 178 4.09 6.56 0.36
N LEU A 179 4.99 6.13 1.27
CA LEU A 179 6.05 6.97 1.81
C LEU A 179 7.04 7.42 0.73
N VAL A 180 7.49 6.48 -0.12
CA VAL A 180 8.40 6.78 -1.23
C VAL A 180 7.75 7.75 -2.23
N LYS A 181 6.47 7.52 -2.61
CA LYS A 181 5.71 8.45 -3.46
C LYS A 181 5.63 9.85 -2.84
N TYR A 182 5.42 9.93 -1.53
CA TYR A 182 5.38 11.19 -0.79
C TYR A 182 6.72 11.93 -0.80
N VAL A 183 7.82 11.21 -0.56
CA VAL A 183 9.18 11.77 -0.58
C VAL A 183 9.53 12.30 -1.97
N ILE A 184 9.17 11.56 -3.02
CA ILE A 184 9.36 12.02 -4.41
C ILE A 184 8.60 13.32 -4.66
N HIS A 185 7.34 13.40 -4.21
CA HIS A 185 6.51 14.58 -4.36
C HIS A 185 7.05 15.81 -3.59
N LEU A 186 7.43 15.65 -2.31
CA LEU A 186 8.00 16.75 -1.53
C LEU A 186 9.33 17.24 -2.12
N ARG A 187 10.14 16.32 -2.65
CA ARG A 187 11.38 16.69 -3.33
C ARG A 187 11.15 17.45 -4.63
N ASP A 188 10.05 17.14 -5.33
CA ASP A 188 9.63 17.87 -6.53
C ASP A 188 9.22 19.29 -6.18
N LEU A 189 8.39 19.48 -5.15
CA LEU A 189 7.98 20.80 -4.66
C LEU A 189 9.14 21.67 -4.17
N SER A 190 10.20 21.06 -3.64
CA SER A 190 11.38 21.77 -3.16
C SER A 190 12.32 22.22 -4.29
N ARG A 191 12.17 21.71 -5.51
CA ARG A 191 13.03 22.06 -6.64
C ARG A 191 12.42 23.17 -7.49
N THR A 192 13.25 24.12 -7.89
CA THR A 192 12.87 25.27 -8.72
C THR A 192 12.90 24.97 -10.23
N GLY A 193 12.97 23.70 -10.65
CA GLY A 193 13.02 23.31 -12.06
C GLY A 193 12.37 21.94 -12.29
N VAL A 194 11.99 21.65 -13.54
CA VAL A 194 11.24 20.44 -13.87
C VAL A 194 12.07 19.16 -13.77
N TRP A 195 11.56 18.21 -12.99
CA TRP A 195 12.18 16.91 -12.81
C TRP A 195 11.70 15.92 -13.87
N GLU A 196 12.42 15.86 -14.99
CA GLU A 196 12.09 15.01 -16.16
C GLU A 196 11.84 13.52 -15.80
N SER A 197 12.56 12.98 -14.81
CA SER A 197 12.47 11.57 -14.40
C SER A 197 11.48 11.27 -13.26
N ARG A 198 10.73 12.26 -12.76
CA ARG A 198 9.72 12.07 -11.70
C ARG A 198 8.70 11.00 -12.08
N GLY A 199 8.10 11.13 -13.27
CA GLY A 199 7.06 10.20 -13.74
C GLY A 199 7.57 8.76 -13.88
N LEU A 200 8.82 8.59 -14.35
CA LEU A 200 9.46 7.28 -14.47
C LEU A 200 9.72 6.66 -13.09
N LEU A 201 10.20 7.45 -12.14
CA LEU A 201 10.48 6.99 -10.77
C LEU A 201 9.18 6.57 -10.06
N LEU A 202 8.13 7.38 -10.13
CA LEU A 202 6.81 7.05 -9.56
C LEU A 202 6.27 5.76 -10.17
N TYR A 203 6.29 5.64 -11.50
CA TYR A 203 5.86 4.43 -12.20
C TYR A 203 6.66 3.19 -11.77
N TYR A 204 7.98 3.27 -11.70
CA TYR A 204 8.83 2.13 -11.31
C TYR A 204 8.57 1.72 -9.86
N THR A 205 8.44 2.68 -8.95
CA THR A 205 8.12 2.38 -7.54
C THR A 205 6.79 1.66 -7.43
N GLU A 206 5.75 2.12 -8.13
CA GLU A 206 4.44 1.48 -8.14
C GLU A 206 4.46 0.08 -8.74
N PHE A 207 5.11 -0.08 -9.90
CA PHE A 207 5.22 -1.37 -10.56
C PHE A 207 5.92 -2.41 -9.68
N VAL A 208 7.03 -2.03 -9.04
CA VAL A 208 7.82 -2.94 -8.19
C VAL A 208 7.01 -3.33 -6.95
N THR A 209 6.48 -2.37 -6.21
CA THR A 209 5.74 -2.68 -4.98
C THR A 209 4.46 -3.45 -5.26
N ASP A 210 3.70 -3.12 -6.31
CA ASP A 210 2.47 -3.83 -6.64
C ASP A 210 2.76 -5.26 -7.07
N THR A 211 3.82 -5.46 -7.86
CA THR A 211 4.30 -6.81 -8.22
C THR A 211 4.69 -7.61 -6.98
N LEU A 212 5.43 -7.00 -6.05
CA LEU A 212 5.82 -7.65 -4.79
C LEU A 212 4.61 -8.01 -3.91
N ILE A 213 3.61 -7.12 -3.82
CA ILE A 213 2.36 -7.37 -3.08
C ILE A 213 1.58 -8.53 -3.71
N LEU A 214 1.47 -8.57 -5.05
CA LEU A 214 0.80 -9.66 -5.76
C LEU A 214 1.53 -11.00 -5.57
N ILE A 215 2.87 -11.01 -5.62
CA ILE A 215 3.68 -12.20 -5.36
C ILE A 215 3.51 -12.67 -3.91
N ALA A 216 3.55 -11.76 -2.93
CA ALA A 216 3.33 -12.09 -1.52
C ALA A 216 1.92 -12.65 -1.27
N THR A 217 0.89 -12.07 -1.92
CA THR A 217 -0.50 -12.55 -1.85
C THR A 217 -0.65 -13.93 -2.47
N LEU A 218 0.01 -14.17 -3.62
CA LEU A 218 0.04 -15.49 -4.25
C LEU A 218 0.72 -16.53 -3.35
N GLY A 219 1.85 -16.17 -2.75
CA GLY A 219 2.55 -16.99 -1.77
C GLY A 219 1.69 -17.31 -0.55
N HIS A 220 0.92 -16.34 -0.06
CA HIS A 220 -0.03 -16.53 1.04
C HIS A 220 -1.12 -17.56 0.69
N TYR A 221 -1.78 -17.44 -0.47
CA TYR A 221 -2.79 -18.42 -0.89
C TYR A 221 -2.20 -19.81 -1.14
N LEU A 222 -1.02 -19.89 -1.74
CA LEU A 222 -0.32 -21.16 -1.94
C LEU A 222 0.01 -21.81 -0.60
N HIS A 223 0.49 -21.03 0.36
CA HIS A 223 0.80 -21.52 1.71
C HIS A 223 -0.45 -22.04 2.43
N ILE A 224 -1.59 -21.34 2.34
CA ILE A 224 -2.88 -21.83 2.88
C ILE A 224 -3.24 -23.18 2.26
N MET A 225 -3.16 -23.29 0.94
CA MET A 225 -3.50 -24.52 0.21
C MET A 225 -2.59 -25.68 0.60
N LEU A 226 -1.30 -25.43 0.85
CA LEU A 226 -0.35 -26.44 1.33
C LEU A 226 -0.65 -26.91 2.76
N LEU A 227 -1.10 -26.02 3.64
CA LEU A 227 -1.43 -26.36 5.04
C LEU A 227 -2.74 -27.15 5.15
N HIS A 228 -3.76 -26.75 4.39
CA HIS A 228 -5.08 -27.40 4.41
C HIS A 228 -5.07 -28.76 3.65
N GLY A 229 -4.17 -28.91 2.69
CA GLY A 229 -4.23 -30.01 1.73
C GLY A 229 -5.33 -29.78 0.68
N VAL A 230 -5.23 -30.49 -0.45
CA VAL A 230 -6.20 -30.38 -1.55
C VAL A 230 -7.27 -31.45 -1.36
N SER A 231 -8.42 -31.04 -0.82
CA SER A 231 -9.57 -31.91 -0.51
C SER A 231 -10.75 -31.71 -1.48
N PHE A 232 -10.58 -30.83 -2.48
CA PHE A 232 -11.59 -30.42 -3.47
C PHE A 232 -12.89 -29.89 -2.82
N THR A 233 -12.76 -29.17 -1.71
CA THR A 233 -13.89 -28.52 -1.03
C THR A 233 -14.27 -27.19 -1.70
N LEU A 234 -15.40 -26.59 -1.28
CA LEU A 234 -15.80 -25.24 -1.69
C LEU A 234 -14.66 -24.22 -1.44
N ILE A 235 -13.93 -24.40 -0.34
CA ILE A 235 -12.80 -23.55 0.05
C ILE A 235 -11.68 -23.63 -0.98
N ASP A 236 -11.32 -24.84 -1.44
CA ASP A 236 -10.30 -25.06 -2.46
C ASP A 236 -10.69 -24.38 -3.78
N ALA A 237 -11.97 -24.44 -4.18
CA ALA A 237 -12.48 -23.74 -5.35
C ALA A 237 -12.38 -22.21 -5.21
N VAL A 238 -12.75 -21.65 -4.05
CA VAL A 238 -12.64 -20.21 -3.75
C VAL A 238 -11.18 -19.76 -3.75
N LEU A 239 -10.27 -20.52 -3.13
CA LEU A 239 -8.84 -20.23 -3.13
C LEU A 239 -8.27 -20.26 -4.56
N PHE A 240 -8.64 -21.25 -5.37
CA PHE A 240 -8.21 -21.34 -6.76
C PHE A 240 -8.70 -20.15 -7.62
N LEU A 241 -9.96 -19.72 -7.44
CA LEU A 241 -10.50 -18.54 -8.12
C LEU A 241 -9.74 -17.26 -7.75
N ASN A 242 -9.46 -17.05 -6.46
CA ASN A 242 -8.67 -15.92 -5.98
C ASN A 242 -7.23 -15.98 -6.51
N MET A 243 -6.59 -17.15 -6.46
CA MET A 243 -5.25 -17.37 -6.99
C MET A 243 -5.18 -17.06 -8.50
N ARG A 244 -6.16 -17.53 -9.28
CA ARG A 244 -6.28 -17.24 -10.71
C ARG A 244 -6.48 -15.75 -10.96
N SER A 245 -7.28 -15.07 -10.14
CA SER A 245 -7.48 -13.61 -10.21
C SER A 245 -6.16 -12.85 -10.01
N VAL A 246 -5.44 -13.15 -8.93
CA VAL A 246 -4.13 -12.55 -8.62
C VAL A 246 -3.11 -12.81 -9.73
N PHE A 247 -3.04 -14.04 -10.22
CA PHE A 247 -2.12 -14.42 -11.28
C PHE A 247 -2.44 -13.74 -12.62
N ASN A 248 -3.72 -13.60 -12.96
CA ASN A 248 -4.14 -12.84 -14.14
C ASN A 248 -3.78 -11.35 -14.01
N ASN A 249 -3.93 -10.75 -12.82
CA ASN A 249 -3.53 -9.37 -12.56
C ASN A 249 -2.02 -9.18 -12.67
N LEU A 250 -1.23 -10.13 -12.15
CA LEU A 250 0.23 -10.14 -12.29
C LEU A 250 0.65 -10.25 -13.76
N ARG A 251 0.07 -11.20 -14.50
CA ARG A 251 0.32 -11.35 -15.94
C ARG A 251 0.01 -10.07 -16.71
N LYS A 252 -1.15 -9.46 -16.47
CA LYS A 252 -1.54 -8.19 -17.10
C LYS A 252 -0.52 -7.08 -16.81
N LYS A 253 -0.08 -6.92 -15.54
CA LYS A 253 0.94 -5.92 -15.17
C LYS A 253 2.28 -6.18 -15.85
N ILE A 254 2.76 -7.42 -15.89
CA ILE A 254 4.03 -7.78 -16.54
C ILE A 254 3.95 -7.53 -18.04
N THR A 255 2.88 -7.97 -18.71
CA THR A 255 2.68 -7.73 -20.14
C THR A 255 2.65 -6.24 -20.46
N ALA A 256 1.94 -5.44 -19.67
CA ALA A 256 1.90 -3.99 -19.83
C ALA A 256 3.30 -3.37 -19.70
N TYR A 257 4.12 -3.82 -18.75
CA TYR A 257 5.50 -3.36 -18.59
C TYR A 257 6.40 -3.74 -19.78
N CYS A 258 6.27 -4.97 -20.30
CA CYS A 258 7.00 -5.41 -21.48
C CYS A 258 6.66 -4.56 -22.71
N ASN A 259 5.36 -4.32 -22.95
CA ASN A 259 4.89 -3.48 -24.06
C ASN A 259 5.39 -2.03 -23.90
N TYR A 260 5.35 -1.51 -22.67
CA TYR A 260 5.89 -0.19 -22.34
C TYR A 260 7.40 -0.07 -22.65
N ARG A 261 8.20 -1.04 -22.19
CA ARG A 261 9.65 -1.10 -22.47
C ARG A 261 9.94 -1.17 -23.97
N GLN A 262 9.15 -1.96 -24.70
CA GLN A 262 9.28 -2.08 -26.16
C GLN A 262 8.97 -0.77 -26.86
N ALA A 263 7.90 -0.06 -26.47
CA ALA A 263 7.55 1.25 -27.01
C ALA A 263 8.66 2.28 -26.77
N ILE A 264 9.24 2.32 -25.57
CA ILE A 264 10.38 3.22 -25.27
C ILE A 264 11.61 2.86 -26.10
N SER A 265 11.96 1.58 -26.20
CA SER A 265 13.12 1.15 -26.99
C SER A 265 12.98 1.56 -28.45
N ASN A 266 11.80 1.40 -29.03
CA ASN A 266 11.50 1.81 -30.40
C ASN A 266 11.60 3.34 -30.57
N MET A 267 11.13 4.11 -29.58
CA MET A 267 11.24 5.56 -29.61
C MET A 267 12.71 6.04 -29.51
N GLN A 268 13.53 5.32 -28.73
CA GLN A 268 14.95 5.63 -28.58
C GLN A 268 15.77 5.29 -29.83
N THR A 269 15.43 4.22 -30.55
CA THR A 269 16.08 3.86 -31.82
C THR A 269 15.64 4.75 -32.97
N GLN A 270 14.39 5.19 -32.97
CA GLN A 270 13.83 6.01 -34.05
C GLN A 270 14.27 7.49 -33.98
N TYR A 271 14.53 8.02 -32.78
CA TYR A 271 14.89 9.43 -32.59
C TYR A 271 16.20 9.56 -31.80
N PRO A 272 17.26 10.17 -32.38
CA PRO A 272 18.52 10.36 -31.70
C PRO A 272 18.39 11.37 -30.55
N ASN A 273 19.28 11.24 -29.55
CA ASN A 273 19.46 12.29 -28.55
C ASN A 273 20.19 13.47 -29.22
N ALA A 274 19.79 14.70 -28.90
CA ALA A 274 20.56 15.88 -29.25
C ALA A 274 21.90 15.85 -28.51
N THR A 275 22.99 16.28 -29.17
CA THR A 275 24.29 16.44 -28.51
C THR A 275 24.28 17.70 -27.65
N ASP A 276 25.13 17.78 -26.61
CA ASP A 276 25.20 18.96 -25.74
C ASP A 276 25.55 20.24 -26.53
N LEU A 277 26.28 20.11 -27.63
CA LEU A 277 26.56 21.21 -28.56
C LEU A 277 25.31 21.65 -29.33
N GLU A 278 24.54 20.72 -29.89
CA GLU A 278 23.26 21.04 -30.55
C GLU A 278 22.23 21.62 -29.58
N LEU A 279 22.27 21.20 -28.31
CA LEU A 279 21.39 21.69 -27.25
C LEU A 279 21.74 23.13 -26.87
N ASN A 280 23.03 23.43 -26.71
CA ASN A 280 23.54 24.77 -26.44
C ASN A 280 23.35 25.72 -27.62
N ASP A 281 23.44 25.24 -28.87
CA ASP A 281 23.17 26.05 -30.06
C ASP A 281 21.67 26.34 -30.23
N TYR A 282 20.80 25.41 -29.84
CA TYR A 282 19.34 25.59 -29.91
C TYR A 282 18.83 26.55 -28.82
N ASN A 283 19.43 26.52 -27.61
CA ASN A 283 19.19 27.41 -26.47
C ASN A 283 17.72 27.81 -26.21
N ASP A 284 16.80 26.90 -26.48
CA ASP A 284 15.36 27.08 -26.34
C ASP A 284 14.82 26.19 -25.22
N ASP A 285 13.80 26.68 -24.51
CA ASP A 285 13.04 25.87 -23.57
C ASP A 285 12.15 24.87 -24.32
N CYS A 286 11.86 23.72 -23.69
CA CYS A 286 10.99 22.74 -24.30
C CYS A 286 9.60 23.33 -24.53
N ALA A 287 9.10 23.40 -25.78
CA ALA A 287 7.82 24.05 -26.07
C ALA A 287 6.56 23.37 -25.46
N ILE A 288 6.72 22.18 -24.86
CA ILE A 288 5.63 21.46 -24.19
C ILE A 288 5.52 21.88 -22.71
N CYS A 289 6.60 21.78 -21.93
CA CYS A 289 6.61 22.14 -20.50
C CYS A 289 7.07 23.58 -20.22
N ARG A 290 7.77 24.21 -21.17
CA ARG A 290 8.39 25.54 -21.09
C ARG A 290 9.54 25.64 -20.09
N ASP A 291 10.27 24.53 -19.91
CA ASP A 291 11.47 24.46 -19.07
C ASP A 291 12.73 24.16 -19.89
N SER A 292 13.87 24.56 -19.35
CA SER A 292 15.19 24.32 -19.95
C SER A 292 15.46 22.83 -20.12
N MET A 293 16.04 22.45 -21.27
CA MET A 293 16.35 21.07 -21.59
C MET A 293 17.77 20.71 -21.15
N VAL A 294 17.91 19.66 -20.31
CA VAL A 294 19.21 19.03 -20.02
C VAL A 294 19.44 17.83 -20.93
N SER A 295 18.36 17.16 -21.34
CA SER A 295 18.40 16.11 -22.36
C SER A 295 17.21 16.26 -23.31
N ALA A 296 17.46 16.19 -24.63
CA ALA A 296 16.40 16.31 -25.61
C ALA A 296 16.47 15.24 -26.71
N LYS A 297 15.29 14.86 -27.21
CA LYS A 297 15.13 14.03 -28.40
C LYS A 297 14.92 14.92 -29.61
N LYS A 298 15.73 14.70 -30.65
CA LYS A 298 15.63 15.42 -31.93
C LYS A 298 14.71 14.65 -32.88
N LEU A 299 13.62 15.29 -33.28
CA LEU A 299 12.71 14.74 -34.28
C LEU A 299 13.33 14.87 -35.68
N PRO A 300 12.87 14.11 -36.70
CA PRO A 300 13.31 14.25 -38.09
C PRO A 300 13.01 15.64 -38.69
N CYS A 301 12.15 16.42 -38.04
CA CYS A 301 11.86 17.80 -38.42
C CYS A 301 12.82 18.84 -37.82
N GLY A 302 13.76 18.43 -36.96
CA GLY A 302 14.75 19.29 -36.30
C GLY A 302 14.36 19.78 -34.91
N HIS A 303 13.07 19.75 -34.53
CA HIS A 303 12.63 20.20 -33.20
C HIS A 303 13.09 19.26 -32.08
N MET A 304 13.40 19.85 -30.93
CA MET A 304 13.93 19.18 -29.74
C MET A 304 12.94 19.30 -28.57
N PHE A 305 12.72 18.20 -27.87
CA PHE A 305 11.87 18.15 -26.67
C PHE A 305 12.41 17.17 -25.64
N HIS A 306 12.05 17.31 -24.37
CA HIS A 306 12.28 16.27 -23.36
C HIS A 306 11.66 14.94 -23.79
N LEU A 307 12.31 13.82 -23.46
CA LEU A 307 11.81 12.48 -23.77
C LEU A 307 10.42 12.23 -23.17
N SER A 308 10.21 12.66 -21.92
CA SER A 308 8.94 12.52 -21.20
C SER A 308 7.82 13.34 -21.84
N CYS A 309 8.09 14.61 -22.19
CA CYS A 309 7.14 15.49 -22.85
C CYS A 309 6.78 14.98 -24.25
N LEU A 310 7.78 14.59 -25.05
CA LEU A 310 7.56 14.05 -26.38
C LEU A 310 6.74 12.75 -26.33
N ARG A 311 7.00 11.89 -25.35
CA ARG A 311 6.22 10.66 -25.15
C ARG A 311 4.76 10.96 -24.84
N SER A 312 4.49 11.81 -23.84
CA SER A 312 3.12 12.15 -23.44
C SER A 312 2.34 12.79 -24.59
N TRP A 313 3.00 13.60 -25.41
CA TRP A 313 2.40 14.16 -26.62
C TRP A 313 2.09 13.09 -27.66
N LEU A 314 3.03 12.17 -27.93
CA LEU A 314 2.86 11.10 -28.93
C LEU A 314 1.81 10.05 -28.55
N GLU A 315 1.51 9.89 -27.26
CA GLU A 315 0.39 9.09 -26.77
C GLU A 315 -0.95 9.60 -27.30
N GLN A 316 -1.11 10.92 -27.48
CA GLN A 316 -2.34 11.56 -27.95
C GLN A 316 -2.29 11.98 -29.42
N HIS A 317 -1.11 12.38 -29.91
CA HIS A 317 -0.93 13.03 -31.21
C HIS A 317 0.29 12.49 -31.97
N SER A 318 0.09 12.01 -33.20
CA SER A 318 1.18 11.46 -34.03
C SER A 318 1.98 12.51 -34.83
N SER A 319 2.06 13.74 -34.34
CA SER A 319 2.65 14.88 -35.06
C SER A 319 3.58 15.69 -34.16
N CYS A 320 4.52 16.41 -34.78
CA CYS A 320 5.40 17.32 -34.05
C CYS A 320 4.59 18.45 -33.38
N PRO A 321 4.81 18.76 -32.08
CA PRO A 321 4.12 19.85 -31.39
C PRO A 321 4.30 21.23 -32.05
N THR A 322 5.50 21.50 -32.58
CA THR A 322 5.83 22.81 -33.15
C THR A 322 5.41 22.96 -34.60
N CYS A 323 5.82 22.02 -35.48
CA CYS A 323 5.56 22.15 -36.92
C CYS A 323 4.41 21.29 -37.44
N ARG A 324 3.75 20.49 -36.59
CA ARG A 324 2.66 19.56 -36.95
C ARG A 324 3.03 18.53 -38.02
N ARG A 325 4.30 18.43 -38.41
CA ARG A 325 4.79 17.40 -39.34
C ARG A 325 4.52 16.02 -38.74
N GLN A 326 3.91 15.15 -39.54
CA GLN A 326 3.52 13.81 -39.11
C GLN A 326 4.76 12.93 -38.94
N LEU A 327 4.85 12.25 -37.79
CA LEU A 327 6.05 11.50 -37.40
C LEU A 327 5.93 9.99 -37.65
N LEU A 328 4.75 9.54 -38.12
CA LEU A 328 4.41 8.14 -38.33
C LEU A 328 3.91 7.87 -39.75
N LYS A 329 4.58 6.95 -40.45
CA LYS A 329 3.98 6.08 -41.48
C LYS A 329 3.62 4.75 -40.80
N GLY A 330 2.32 4.50 -40.59
CA GLY A 330 1.74 3.19 -40.27
C GLY A 330 1.69 2.79 -38.77
N ASP A 331 0.49 2.88 -38.19
CA ASP A 331 -0.24 2.08 -37.16
C ASP A 331 0.47 1.33 -36.00
N SER A 332 1.77 1.17 -35.99
CA SER A 332 2.53 0.32 -35.04
C SER A 332 2.74 0.95 -33.66
N ILE A 333 2.72 2.29 -33.55
CA ILE A 333 2.90 2.99 -32.25
C ILE A 333 1.55 3.21 -31.55
N LYS A 334 0.49 3.54 -32.29
CA LYS A 334 -0.85 3.76 -31.70
C LYS A 334 -1.37 2.51 -30.98
N GLN A 335 -1.22 1.31 -31.55
CA GLN A 335 -1.68 0.08 -30.88
C GLN A 335 -0.91 -0.24 -29.59
N ASN A 336 0.37 0.13 -29.50
CA ASN A 336 1.20 -0.11 -28.30
C ASN A 336 1.01 0.96 -27.22
N LEU A 337 0.70 2.20 -27.58
CA LEU A 337 0.42 3.29 -26.65
C LEU A 337 -1.05 3.29 -26.15
N ILE A 338 -2.02 2.83 -26.96
CA ILE A 338 -3.43 2.70 -26.52
C ILE A 338 -3.59 1.58 -25.46
N GLN A 339 -2.71 0.57 -25.43
CA GLN A 339 -2.64 -0.38 -24.31
C GLN A 339 -1.99 0.19 -23.03
N MET A 340 -1.52 1.44 -23.07
CA MET A 340 -0.96 2.16 -21.92
C MET A 340 -2.01 3.03 -21.22
N GLU A 341 -3.29 2.62 -21.19
CA GLU A 341 -4.19 2.97 -20.07
C GLU A 341 -3.62 2.37 -18.77
N VAL A 342 -2.48 2.90 -18.34
CA VAL A 342 -2.10 2.95 -16.95
C VAL A 342 -3.17 3.84 -16.32
N PRO A 343 -3.87 3.39 -15.26
CA PRO A 343 -4.86 4.21 -14.58
C PRO A 343 -4.10 5.33 -13.85
N PHE A 344 -3.75 6.37 -14.60
CA PHE A 344 -3.37 7.67 -14.06
C PHE A 344 -4.63 8.52 -14.02
N LEU A 345 -5.51 8.19 -13.08
CA LEU A 345 -6.47 9.09 -12.45
C LEU A 345 -6.78 8.57 -11.05
#